data_AF-A0A351F736-F1
#
_entry.id   AF-A0A351F736-F1
#
_cell.length_a   1.000
_cell.length_b   1.000
_cell.length_c   1.000
_cell.angle_alpha   90.00
_cell.angle_beta   90.00
_cell.angle_gamma   90.00
#
_symmetry.space_group_name_H-M   'P 1'
#
loop_
_entity.id
_entity.type
_entity.pdbx_description
1 polymer ?
#
loop_
_entity_poly.entity_id
_entity_poly.type
_entity_poly.pdbx_seq_one_letter_code
_entity_poly.pdbx_strand_id
1 'polypeptide(L)'
;MVNFCKKTAFLMLILILSVTILAPCASALDSAETVKSLSDGGEKIICIAHRGDWHSFPENSAEAVNAALEYDAVSVDVKLSSDGIPVLMADETVDRMCVNSENKPVSGTVSSFTLAQLGEMYLREGNGGTDKNRTDCRIPELKKVFEISNDRTAIVVNVGEDDFKTVYNYVKSFGKLGETVFRINAKTKKIVELTKDLDGINVLGNYQGNIIFLATSAVKECFSNGIYTIEMGSTNGNGVLYDNFLMKRFVGNKRAMVSMVNGRCGKRADNETGWDDLISRGYSVIETDFPAELTEYIRKTDSAAIDLEKYVDLYDGIDLSPYNTESEKEFSSALSGAKSLLGTPCSFSEITDARSALQSAHDSLTVGEKKNVTLKFKFTPGRIIAVVLCGAAFTVGTLYLIGKRKES
;
A
#
# COMPACT_ATOMS: atom_id res chain seq x y z
N MET A 1 51.67 4.72 -25.10
CA MET A 1 50.74 5.34 -24.13
C MET A 1 49.40 5.79 -24.74
N VAL A 2 49.35 6.29 -25.99
CA VAL A 2 48.08 6.81 -26.58
C VAL A 2 47.01 5.74 -26.83
N ASN A 3 47.38 4.48 -27.14
CA ASN A 3 46.42 3.39 -27.36
C ASN A 3 45.83 2.77 -26.09
N PHE A 4 46.41 3.05 -24.91
CA PHE A 4 45.89 2.54 -23.64
C PHE A 4 44.78 3.45 -23.10
N CYS A 5 44.95 4.77 -23.19
CA CYS A 5 43.94 5.76 -22.79
C CYS A 5 42.64 5.70 -23.62
N LYS A 6 42.72 5.33 -24.92
CA LYS A 6 41.52 5.18 -25.76
C LYS A 6 40.70 3.93 -25.39
N LYS A 7 41.35 2.84 -24.96
CA LYS A 7 40.67 1.61 -24.53
C LYS A 7 40.01 1.76 -23.16
N THR A 8 40.63 2.50 -22.23
CA THR A 8 40.02 2.79 -20.92
C THR A 8 38.89 3.81 -21.00
N ALA A 9 38.98 4.81 -21.89
CA ALA A 9 37.88 5.73 -22.14
C ALA A 9 36.66 5.05 -22.80
N PHE A 10 36.90 4.10 -23.72
CA PHE A 10 35.83 3.32 -24.34
C PHE A 10 35.16 2.34 -23.35
N LEU A 11 35.93 1.74 -22.44
CA LEU A 11 35.40 0.89 -21.37
C LEU A 11 34.59 1.69 -20.34
N MET A 12 35.03 2.89 -19.96
CA MET A 12 34.24 3.76 -19.07
C MET A 12 32.98 4.28 -19.76
N LEU A 13 33.01 4.57 -21.06
CA LEU A 13 31.81 5.00 -21.79
C LEU A 13 30.78 3.87 -21.92
N ILE A 14 31.22 2.61 -22.10
CA ILE A 14 30.34 1.44 -22.07
C ILE A 14 29.79 1.20 -20.65
N LEU A 15 30.60 1.41 -19.61
CA LEU A 15 30.17 1.26 -18.22
C LEU A 15 29.12 2.33 -17.84
N ILE A 16 29.32 3.58 -18.26
CA ILE A 16 28.37 4.68 -18.04
C ILE A 16 27.10 4.49 -18.88
N LEU A 17 27.19 3.95 -20.11
CA LEU A 17 26.02 3.63 -20.94
C LEU A 17 25.26 2.39 -20.44
N SER A 18 25.93 1.47 -19.73
CA SER A 18 25.28 0.31 -19.09
C SER A 18 24.57 0.65 -17.77
N VAL A 19 24.87 1.80 -17.16
CA VAL A 19 24.25 2.24 -15.90
C VAL A 19 23.01 3.11 -16.14
N THR A 20 22.73 3.56 -17.38
CA THR A 20 21.57 4.40 -17.70
C THR A 20 20.40 3.68 -18.39
N ILE A 21 20.39 2.34 -18.42
CA ILE A 21 19.22 1.55 -18.88
C ILE A 21 18.93 0.39 -17.91
N LEU A 22 18.82 0.73 -16.63
CA LEU A 22 17.90 0.03 -15.74
C LEU A 22 17.13 1.11 -14.99
N ALA A 23 16.23 1.81 -15.69
CA ALA A 23 14.98 2.12 -15.03
C ALA A 23 14.41 0.75 -14.63
N PRO A 24 14.10 0.49 -13.35
CA PRO A 24 13.15 -0.57 -13.05
C PRO A 24 11.93 -0.22 -13.89
N CYS A 25 11.71 -0.96 -14.97
CA CYS A 25 10.35 -1.16 -15.43
C CYS A 25 9.71 -1.77 -14.20
N ALA A 26 9.00 -0.94 -13.43
CA ALA A 26 8.11 -1.44 -12.39
C ALA A 26 7.32 -2.51 -13.12
N SER A 27 7.59 -3.77 -12.80
CA SER A 27 6.82 -4.87 -13.34
C SER A 27 5.41 -4.55 -12.91
N ALA A 28 4.57 -4.13 -13.87
CA ALA A 28 3.14 -4.21 -13.68
C ALA A 28 2.92 -5.63 -13.16
N LEU A 29 2.47 -5.74 -11.91
CA LEU A 29 2.12 -7.03 -11.35
C LEU A 29 1.20 -7.69 -12.39
N ASP A 30 1.40 -8.99 -12.62
CA ASP A 30 0.44 -9.79 -13.37
C ASP A 30 -0.96 -9.47 -12.82
N SER A 31 -1.93 -9.12 -13.66
CA SER A 31 -3.26 -8.70 -13.19
C SER A 31 -3.88 -9.72 -12.23
N ALA A 32 -3.58 -11.00 -12.43
CA ALA A 32 -3.97 -12.09 -11.55
C ALA A 32 -3.35 -11.98 -10.13
N GLU A 33 -2.10 -11.55 -10.02
CA GLU A 33 -1.43 -11.30 -8.74
C GLU A 33 -2.06 -10.10 -8.02
N THR A 34 -2.36 -9.02 -8.75
CA THR A 34 -3.03 -7.87 -8.16
C THR A 34 -4.47 -8.19 -7.76
N VAL A 35 -5.21 -8.93 -8.58
CA VAL A 35 -6.55 -9.42 -8.23
C VAL A 35 -6.48 -10.30 -6.98
N LYS A 36 -5.49 -11.17 -6.87
CA LYS A 36 -5.27 -11.96 -5.66
C LYS A 36 -4.96 -11.07 -4.46
N SER A 37 -4.07 -10.09 -4.58
CA SER A 37 -3.74 -9.13 -3.51
C SER A 37 -4.95 -8.27 -3.09
N LEU A 38 -5.84 -7.97 -4.04
CA LEU A 38 -7.08 -7.23 -3.81
C LEU A 38 -8.20 -8.10 -3.25
N SER A 39 -8.30 -9.39 -3.60
CA SER A 39 -9.44 -10.25 -3.26
C SER A 39 -9.17 -11.16 -2.07
N ASP A 40 -7.93 -11.67 -1.98
CA ASP A 40 -7.45 -12.56 -0.93
C ASP A 40 -6.59 -11.85 0.12
N GLY A 41 -6.37 -10.55 -0.06
CA GLY A 41 -5.56 -9.69 0.78
C GLY A 41 -4.05 -9.79 0.55
N GLY A 42 -3.30 -8.80 1.07
CA GLY A 42 -1.87 -8.68 0.84
C GLY A 42 -1.22 -7.55 1.65
N GLU A 43 0.12 -7.48 1.60
CA GLU A 43 0.96 -6.60 2.43
C GLU A 43 1.25 -5.23 1.80
N LYS A 44 0.94 -5.04 0.51
CA LYS A 44 1.15 -3.77 -0.21
C LYS A 44 -0.10 -2.92 -0.18
N ILE A 45 0.01 -1.60 -0.02
CA ILE A 45 -1.10 -0.65 -0.26
C ILE A 45 -1.52 -0.73 -1.74
N ILE A 46 -2.83 -0.76 -2.02
CA ILE A 46 -3.38 -0.85 -3.39
C ILE A 46 -4.03 0.47 -3.78
N CYS A 47 -3.61 1.01 -4.91
CA CYS A 47 -4.21 2.17 -5.57
C CYS A 47 -5.23 1.73 -6.64
N ILE A 48 -6.48 2.18 -6.50
CA ILE A 48 -7.51 2.00 -7.52
C ILE A 48 -7.76 3.36 -8.19
N ALA A 49 -7.47 3.46 -9.49
CA ALA A 49 -7.82 4.63 -10.30
C ALA A 49 -9.33 4.65 -10.57
N HIS A 50 -10.03 5.64 -10.01
CA HIS A 50 -11.48 5.75 -10.14
C HIS A 50 -11.88 6.14 -11.57
N ARG A 51 -12.65 5.30 -12.27
CA ARG A 51 -13.11 5.54 -13.66
C ARG A 51 -12.00 5.74 -14.69
N GLY A 52 -10.81 5.25 -14.41
CA GLY A 52 -9.59 5.49 -15.19
C GLY A 52 -8.96 6.86 -14.89
N ASP A 53 -7.95 7.26 -15.68
CA ASP A 53 -7.39 8.61 -15.59
C ASP A 53 -8.31 9.62 -16.29
N TRP A 54 -9.36 10.02 -15.57
CA TRP A 54 -10.33 10.97 -16.10
C TRP A 54 -9.84 12.42 -16.06
N HIS A 55 -8.70 12.72 -15.45
CA HIS A 55 -8.10 14.05 -15.58
C HIS A 55 -7.52 14.26 -16.99
N SER A 56 -7.04 13.18 -17.62
CA SER A 56 -6.48 13.20 -18.98
C SER A 56 -7.50 12.88 -20.07
N PHE A 57 -8.50 12.03 -19.78
CA PHE A 57 -9.49 11.55 -20.75
C PHE A 57 -10.90 11.59 -20.16
N PRO A 58 -11.99 11.41 -20.93
CA PRO A 58 -13.32 11.26 -20.35
C PRO A 58 -13.39 10.10 -19.37
N GLU A 59 -14.10 10.28 -18.24
CA GLU A 59 -14.33 9.18 -17.30
C GLU A 59 -14.95 7.97 -18.01
N ASN A 60 -14.60 6.76 -17.56
CA ASN A 60 -15.16 5.51 -18.09
C ASN A 60 -14.93 5.31 -19.60
N SER A 61 -13.97 6.03 -20.21
CA SER A 61 -13.54 5.80 -21.59
C SER A 61 -12.47 4.71 -21.69
N ALA A 62 -12.33 4.13 -22.88
CA ALA A 62 -11.25 3.19 -23.19
C ALA A 62 -9.87 3.83 -22.99
N GLU A 63 -9.75 5.11 -23.30
CA GLU A 63 -8.53 5.90 -23.20
C GLU A 63 -8.16 6.19 -21.74
N ALA A 64 -9.13 6.57 -20.90
CA ALA A 64 -8.92 6.75 -19.45
C ALA A 64 -8.47 5.45 -18.78
N VAL A 65 -9.08 4.32 -19.17
CA VAL A 65 -8.67 3.00 -18.71
C VAL A 65 -7.26 2.66 -19.17
N ASN A 66 -6.92 2.91 -20.44
CA ASN A 66 -5.58 2.66 -20.98
C ASN A 66 -4.49 3.47 -20.26
N ALA A 67 -4.79 4.73 -19.92
CA ALA A 67 -3.90 5.57 -19.14
C ALA A 67 -3.75 5.09 -17.69
N ALA A 68 -4.76 4.43 -17.13
CA ALA A 68 -4.74 3.90 -15.77
C ALA A 68 -4.04 2.54 -15.62
N LEU A 69 -3.50 1.94 -16.68
CA LEU A 69 -2.91 0.59 -16.63
C LEU A 69 -1.55 0.53 -15.92
N GLU A 70 -0.98 1.68 -15.55
CA GLU A 70 0.25 1.74 -14.74
C GLU A 70 -0.01 1.64 -13.23
N TYR A 71 -1.28 1.68 -12.81
CA TYR A 71 -1.70 1.57 -11.42
C TYR A 71 -2.06 0.12 -11.07
N ASP A 72 -2.27 -0.16 -9.78
CA ASP A 72 -2.59 -1.52 -9.33
C ASP A 72 -3.94 -2.02 -9.87
N ALA A 73 -4.92 -1.12 -9.89
CA ALA A 73 -6.28 -1.40 -10.31
C ALA A 73 -6.93 -0.17 -10.94
N VAL A 74 -7.94 -0.42 -11.78
CA VAL A 74 -8.83 0.62 -12.31
C VAL A 74 -10.27 0.21 -12.02
N SER A 75 -11.08 1.13 -11.48
CA SER A 75 -12.52 0.91 -11.34
C SER A 75 -13.27 1.48 -12.53
N VAL A 76 -14.31 0.76 -12.97
CA VAL A 76 -15.19 1.16 -14.08
C VAL A 76 -16.64 0.93 -13.70
N ASP A 77 -17.52 1.79 -14.16
CA ASP A 77 -18.96 1.70 -13.88
C ASP A 77 -19.71 1.09 -15.06
N VAL A 78 -20.54 0.09 -14.80
CA VAL A 78 -21.22 -0.67 -15.85
C VAL A 78 -22.73 -0.47 -15.79
N LYS A 79 -23.32 -0.27 -16.98
CA LYS A 79 -24.76 -0.29 -17.25
C LYS A 79 -25.06 -1.24 -18.41
N LEU A 80 -26.31 -1.67 -18.51
CA LEU A 80 -26.77 -2.47 -19.65
C LEU A 80 -27.44 -1.57 -20.70
N SER A 81 -27.07 -1.76 -21.96
CA SER A 81 -27.80 -1.25 -23.11
C SER A 81 -29.17 -1.95 -23.27
N SER A 82 -30.02 -1.44 -24.16
CA SER A 82 -31.36 -2.01 -24.42
C SER A 82 -31.31 -3.44 -25.00
N ASP A 83 -30.21 -3.80 -25.66
CA ASP A 83 -29.90 -5.13 -26.15
C ASP A 83 -29.10 -6.00 -25.14
N GLY A 84 -28.98 -5.53 -23.89
CA GLY A 84 -28.43 -6.30 -22.77
C GLY A 84 -26.90 -6.39 -22.74
N ILE A 85 -26.20 -5.54 -23.49
CA ILE A 85 -24.74 -5.52 -23.54
C ILE A 85 -24.18 -4.56 -22.48
N PRO A 86 -23.21 -5.01 -21.65
CA PRO A 86 -22.54 -4.13 -20.69
C PRO A 86 -21.70 -3.04 -21.36
N VAL A 87 -21.96 -1.79 -21.00
CA VAL A 87 -21.23 -0.59 -21.44
C VAL A 87 -20.70 0.18 -20.24
N LEU A 88 -19.65 0.98 -20.44
CA LEU A 88 -19.11 1.83 -19.38
C LEU A 88 -19.88 3.15 -19.30
N MET A 89 -20.59 3.34 -18.19
CA MET A 89 -21.29 4.58 -17.86
C MET A 89 -21.57 4.60 -16.35
N ALA A 90 -21.25 5.72 -15.69
CA ALA A 90 -21.55 5.89 -14.28
C ALA A 90 -23.03 6.14 -14.00
N ASP A 91 -23.61 7.05 -14.79
CA ASP A 91 -24.96 7.53 -14.60
C ASP A 91 -25.99 6.57 -15.21
N GLU A 92 -27.25 6.66 -14.77
CA GLU A 92 -28.35 5.95 -15.42
C GLU A 92 -28.66 6.51 -16.82
N THR A 93 -28.24 7.74 -17.09
CA THR A 93 -28.48 8.46 -18.33
C THR A 93 -27.19 8.92 -18.99
N VAL A 94 -27.24 9.20 -20.30
CA VAL A 94 -26.08 9.65 -21.07
C VAL A 94 -25.84 11.17 -20.97
N ASP A 95 -26.79 11.90 -20.38
CA ASP A 95 -26.93 13.36 -20.42
C ASP A 95 -25.68 14.15 -20.00
N ARG A 96 -25.04 13.72 -18.90
CA ARG A 96 -23.86 14.42 -18.37
C ARG A 96 -22.64 14.25 -19.27
N MET A 97 -22.49 13.06 -19.85
CA MET A 97 -21.26 12.65 -20.52
C MET A 97 -21.31 12.77 -22.04
N CYS A 98 -22.48 12.83 -22.67
CA CYS A 98 -22.59 12.55 -24.09
C CYS A 98 -23.13 13.71 -24.93
N VAL A 99 -22.59 13.80 -26.15
CA VAL A 99 -23.13 14.60 -27.25
C VAL A 99 -23.13 13.78 -28.54
N ASN A 100 -23.89 14.23 -29.52
CA ASN A 100 -23.85 13.63 -30.86
C ASN A 100 -22.70 14.20 -31.71
N SER A 101 -22.59 13.75 -32.96
CA SER A 101 -21.58 14.20 -33.93
C SER A 101 -21.61 15.71 -34.22
N GLU A 102 -22.77 16.35 -34.07
CA GLU A 102 -22.97 17.81 -34.20
C GLU A 102 -22.69 18.58 -32.90
N ASN A 103 -22.14 17.92 -31.87
CA ASN A 103 -21.89 18.48 -30.55
C ASN A 103 -23.17 18.96 -29.82
N LYS A 104 -24.33 18.35 -30.12
CA LYS A 104 -25.59 18.61 -29.40
C LYS A 104 -25.77 17.63 -28.24
N PRO A 105 -26.31 18.06 -27.08
CA PRO A 105 -26.62 17.16 -25.98
C PRO A 105 -27.51 15.98 -26.42
N VAL A 106 -27.17 14.80 -25.93
CA VAL A 106 -28.03 13.61 -26.03
C VAL A 106 -28.64 13.38 -24.65
N SER A 107 -29.90 12.98 -24.60
CA SER A 107 -30.60 12.69 -23.33
C SER A 107 -31.32 11.36 -23.42
N GLY A 108 -31.34 10.61 -22.32
CA GLY A 108 -32.03 9.33 -22.21
C GLY A 108 -31.29 8.34 -21.32
N THR A 109 -32.01 7.32 -20.84
CA THR A 109 -31.42 6.26 -20.02
C THR A 109 -30.54 5.37 -20.90
N VAL A 110 -29.44 4.86 -20.34
CA VAL A 110 -28.54 3.94 -21.07
C VAL A 110 -29.31 2.74 -21.61
N SER A 111 -30.22 2.20 -20.81
CA SER A 111 -31.10 1.08 -21.15
C SER A 111 -32.13 1.37 -22.26
N SER A 112 -32.23 2.61 -22.75
CA SER A 112 -33.08 2.96 -23.89
C SER A 112 -32.36 2.87 -25.25
N PHE A 113 -31.03 2.75 -25.25
CA PHE A 113 -30.19 2.71 -26.44
C PHE A 113 -29.53 1.35 -26.61
N THR A 114 -29.40 0.89 -27.86
CA THR A 114 -28.56 -0.28 -28.19
C THR A 114 -27.09 0.06 -28.09
N LEU A 115 -26.21 -0.95 -27.97
CA LEU A 115 -24.75 -0.73 -28.02
C LEU A 115 -24.33 0.08 -29.25
N ALA A 116 -24.90 -0.22 -30.42
CA ALA A 116 -24.58 0.48 -31.66
C ALA A 116 -24.93 1.98 -31.57
N GLN A 117 -26.07 2.34 -31.00
CA GLN A 117 -26.46 3.74 -30.82
C GLN A 117 -25.57 4.46 -29.80
N LEU A 118 -25.20 3.79 -28.70
CA LEU A 118 -24.29 4.33 -27.70
C LEU A 118 -22.89 4.55 -28.28
N GLY A 119 -22.41 3.64 -29.14
CA GLY A 119 -21.11 3.73 -29.80
C GLY A 119 -20.98 4.92 -30.79
N GLU A 120 -22.08 5.52 -31.23
CA GLU A 120 -22.08 6.73 -32.06
C GLU A 120 -21.98 8.03 -31.24
N MET A 121 -22.15 7.95 -29.91
CA MET A 121 -22.13 9.12 -29.01
C MET A 121 -20.70 9.48 -28.61
N TYR A 122 -20.40 10.78 -28.62
CA TYR A 122 -19.10 11.32 -28.27
C TYR A 122 -19.09 11.71 -26.79
N LEU A 123 -18.04 11.31 -26.08
CA LEU A 123 -17.86 11.65 -24.67
C LEU A 123 -17.34 13.08 -24.50
N ARG A 124 -17.75 13.73 -23.42
CA ARG A 124 -17.23 15.01 -22.97
C ARG A 124 -15.98 14.84 -22.13
N GLU A 125 -15.12 15.86 -22.13
CA GLU A 125 -13.87 15.87 -21.35
C GLU A 125 -14.10 15.62 -19.85
N GLY A 126 -13.14 14.95 -19.22
CA GLY A 126 -13.11 14.69 -17.79
C GLY A 126 -14.36 14.02 -17.25
N ASN A 127 -14.92 14.58 -16.19
CA ASN A 127 -16.15 14.12 -15.56
C ASN A 127 -17.43 14.69 -16.21
N GLY A 128 -17.35 15.16 -17.45
CA GLY A 128 -18.49 15.68 -18.19
C GLY A 128 -19.16 16.90 -17.55
N GLY A 129 -20.36 17.21 -18.02
CA GLY A 129 -21.08 18.45 -17.71
C GLY A 129 -21.25 19.34 -18.94
N THR A 130 -22.25 20.22 -18.89
CA THR A 130 -22.60 21.07 -20.03
C THR A 130 -21.51 22.09 -20.41
N ASP A 131 -20.59 22.36 -19.50
CA ASP A 131 -19.42 23.22 -19.67
C ASP A 131 -18.21 22.51 -20.33
N LYS A 132 -18.23 21.18 -20.43
CA LYS A 132 -17.11 20.39 -20.99
C LYS A 132 -17.21 20.23 -22.50
N ASN A 133 -16.06 20.26 -23.17
CA ASN A 133 -16.00 20.08 -24.63
C ASN A 133 -16.23 18.62 -25.01
N ARG A 134 -16.64 18.42 -26.27
CA ARG A 134 -16.67 17.11 -26.91
C ARG A 134 -15.24 16.62 -27.17
N THR A 135 -15.00 15.34 -26.93
CA THR A 135 -13.79 14.62 -27.35
C THR A 135 -14.10 13.67 -28.50
N ASP A 136 -13.07 13.03 -29.07
CA ASP A 136 -13.26 11.94 -30.04
C ASP A 136 -13.44 10.56 -29.38
N CYS A 137 -13.44 10.48 -28.05
CA CYS A 137 -13.71 9.23 -27.31
C CYS A 137 -15.19 8.83 -27.44
N ARG A 138 -15.48 7.54 -27.26
CA ARG A 138 -16.83 6.93 -27.34
C ARG A 138 -17.16 6.15 -26.07
N ILE A 139 -18.45 5.91 -25.84
CA ILE A 139 -18.90 4.96 -24.82
C ILE A 139 -18.39 3.56 -25.20
N PRO A 140 -17.53 2.92 -24.40
CA PRO A 140 -17.00 1.61 -24.74
C PRO A 140 -17.92 0.49 -24.21
N GLU A 141 -17.99 -0.60 -24.97
CA GLU A 141 -18.43 -1.90 -24.46
C GLU A 141 -17.45 -2.38 -23.38
N LEU A 142 -17.94 -3.04 -22.32
CA LEU A 142 -17.07 -3.57 -21.25
C LEU A 142 -15.97 -4.49 -21.79
N LYS A 143 -16.23 -5.28 -22.82
CA LYS A 143 -15.22 -6.11 -23.49
C LYS A 143 -13.99 -5.31 -23.91
N LYS A 144 -14.16 -4.05 -24.32
CA LYS A 144 -13.04 -3.22 -24.78
C LYS A 144 -12.02 -2.96 -23.68
N VAL A 145 -12.46 -2.90 -22.42
CA VAL A 145 -11.59 -2.74 -21.26
C VAL A 145 -10.62 -3.91 -21.13
N PHE A 146 -11.11 -5.15 -21.25
CA PHE A 146 -10.28 -6.34 -21.15
C PHE A 146 -9.30 -6.51 -22.34
N GLU A 147 -9.68 -6.03 -23.52
CA GLU A 147 -8.77 -5.99 -24.68
C GLU A 147 -7.61 -5.02 -24.47
N ILE A 148 -7.88 -3.89 -23.81
CA ILE A 148 -6.90 -2.82 -23.55
C ILE A 148 -6.01 -3.15 -22.35
N SER A 149 -6.60 -3.69 -21.27
CA SER A 149 -5.86 -4.10 -20.08
C SER A 149 -4.80 -5.11 -20.44
N ASN A 150 -5.16 -6.10 -21.27
CA ASN A 150 -4.29 -7.20 -21.69
C ASN A 150 -3.54 -7.79 -20.48
N ASP A 151 -4.31 -8.07 -19.41
CA ASP A 151 -3.85 -8.68 -18.17
C ASP A 151 -2.77 -7.86 -17.40
N ARG A 152 -2.71 -6.53 -17.58
CA ARG A 152 -1.72 -5.64 -16.91
C ARG A 152 -2.15 -5.06 -15.56
N THR A 153 -3.45 -4.99 -15.28
CA THR A 153 -4.01 -4.39 -14.06
C THR A 153 -5.30 -5.10 -13.68
N ALA A 154 -5.67 -5.08 -12.40
CA ALA A 154 -6.98 -5.55 -11.98
C ALA A 154 -8.08 -4.58 -12.43
N ILE A 155 -9.23 -5.12 -12.83
CA ILE A 155 -10.42 -4.35 -13.23
C ILE A 155 -11.49 -4.49 -12.15
N VAL A 156 -11.78 -3.39 -11.45
CA VAL A 156 -12.87 -3.33 -10.46
C VAL A 156 -14.16 -2.92 -11.17
N VAL A 157 -15.08 -3.87 -11.36
CA VAL A 157 -16.33 -3.63 -12.08
C VAL A 157 -17.42 -3.23 -11.10
N ASN A 158 -17.81 -1.96 -11.10
CA ASN A 158 -18.92 -1.43 -10.33
C ASN A 158 -20.23 -1.75 -11.06
N VAL A 159 -21.13 -2.48 -10.39
CA VAL A 159 -22.37 -2.97 -11.00
C VAL A 159 -23.55 -2.89 -10.06
N GLY A 160 -24.73 -2.58 -10.61
CA GLY A 160 -26.00 -2.61 -9.88
C GLY A 160 -26.40 -4.03 -9.45
N GLU A 161 -27.17 -4.12 -8.37
CA GLU A 161 -27.67 -5.39 -7.84
C GLU A 161 -28.42 -6.21 -8.90
N ASP A 162 -29.32 -5.56 -9.64
CA ASP A 162 -30.18 -6.21 -10.64
C ASP A 162 -29.41 -6.66 -11.89
N ASP A 163 -28.34 -5.94 -12.25
CA ASP A 163 -27.55 -6.21 -13.46
C ASP A 163 -26.42 -7.23 -13.23
N PHE A 164 -26.06 -7.48 -11.97
CA PHE A 164 -24.87 -8.26 -11.60
C PHE A 164 -24.79 -9.62 -12.29
N LYS A 165 -25.89 -10.40 -12.32
CA LYS A 165 -25.86 -11.74 -12.92
C LYS A 165 -25.61 -11.70 -14.43
N THR A 166 -26.17 -10.72 -15.13
CA THR A 166 -25.94 -10.51 -16.56
C THR A 166 -24.49 -10.14 -16.81
N VAL A 167 -23.94 -9.17 -16.06
CA VAL A 167 -22.55 -8.73 -16.21
C VAL A 167 -21.56 -9.85 -15.84
N TYR A 168 -21.81 -10.60 -14.76
CA TYR A 168 -21.00 -11.75 -14.38
C TYR A 168 -20.96 -12.81 -15.49
N ASN A 169 -22.11 -13.21 -16.04
CA ASN A 169 -22.16 -14.19 -17.11
C ASN A 169 -21.46 -13.69 -18.38
N TYR A 170 -21.60 -12.41 -18.69
CA TYR A 170 -20.92 -11.76 -19.79
C TYR A 170 -19.39 -11.83 -19.61
N VAL A 171 -18.84 -11.40 -18.47
CA VAL A 171 -17.40 -11.48 -18.17
C VAL A 171 -16.90 -12.93 -18.19
N LYS A 172 -17.68 -13.86 -17.62
CA LYS A 172 -17.38 -15.29 -17.62
C LYS A 172 -17.28 -15.87 -19.03
N SER A 173 -18.11 -15.42 -19.96
CA SER A 173 -18.12 -15.92 -21.34
C SER A 173 -16.83 -15.65 -22.11
N PHE A 174 -16.05 -14.64 -21.68
CA PHE A 174 -14.73 -14.31 -22.24
C PHE A 174 -13.55 -14.88 -21.45
N GLY A 175 -13.82 -15.60 -20.35
CA GLY A 175 -12.77 -16.13 -19.48
C GLY A 175 -12.02 -15.06 -18.69
N LYS A 176 -12.61 -13.87 -18.47
CA LYS A 176 -11.95 -12.72 -17.84
C LYS A 176 -12.23 -12.54 -16.34
N LEU A 177 -12.79 -13.57 -15.68
CA LEU A 177 -13.02 -13.55 -14.22
C LEU A 177 -11.73 -13.41 -13.40
N GLY A 178 -10.60 -13.91 -13.92
CA GLY A 178 -9.31 -13.87 -13.22
C GLY A 178 -8.69 -12.47 -13.06
N GLU A 179 -9.04 -11.53 -13.94
CA GLU A 179 -8.58 -10.13 -13.87
C GLU A 179 -9.68 -9.17 -13.36
N THR A 180 -10.87 -9.70 -13.04
CA THR A 180 -12.04 -8.91 -12.63
C THR A 180 -12.32 -9.06 -11.14
N VAL A 181 -12.56 -7.94 -10.45
CA VAL A 181 -13.14 -7.90 -9.10
C VAL A 181 -14.48 -7.18 -9.14
N PHE A 182 -15.56 -7.83 -8.74
CA PHE A 182 -16.89 -7.23 -8.75
C PHE A 182 -17.12 -6.36 -7.50
N ARG A 183 -17.53 -5.11 -7.71
CA ARG A 183 -18.07 -4.23 -6.67
C ARG A 183 -19.58 -4.09 -6.90
N ILE A 184 -20.34 -4.90 -6.19
CA ILE A 184 -21.80 -4.92 -6.32
C ILE A 184 -22.39 -3.83 -5.42
N ASN A 185 -23.21 -2.93 -5.97
CA ASN A 185 -23.92 -1.92 -5.20
C ASN A 185 -25.09 -2.53 -4.41
N ALA A 186 -24.76 -3.31 -3.38
CA ALA A 186 -25.69 -4.00 -2.52
C ALA A 186 -25.15 -4.07 -1.07
N LYS A 187 -26.01 -4.45 -0.13
CA LYS A 187 -25.59 -4.74 1.25
C LYS A 187 -24.90 -6.10 1.33
N THR A 188 -24.02 -6.28 2.30
CA THR A 188 -23.25 -7.52 2.53
C THR A 188 -24.05 -8.81 2.36
N LYS A 189 -25.22 -8.93 3.01
CA LYS A 189 -26.05 -10.14 2.93
C LYS A 189 -26.48 -10.47 1.50
N LYS A 190 -26.81 -9.45 0.72
CA LYS A 190 -27.24 -9.62 -0.67
C LYS A 190 -26.07 -9.95 -1.58
N ILE A 191 -24.90 -9.35 -1.34
CA ILE A 191 -23.65 -9.73 -2.01
C ILE A 191 -23.39 -11.22 -1.82
N VAL A 192 -23.38 -11.70 -0.57
CA VAL A 192 -23.20 -13.13 -0.26
C VAL A 192 -24.25 -14.00 -0.95
N GLU A 193 -25.54 -13.61 -0.92
CA GLU A 193 -26.60 -14.35 -1.60
C GLU A 193 -26.38 -14.46 -3.11
N LEU A 194 -25.94 -13.36 -3.74
CA LEU A 194 -25.71 -13.30 -5.18
C LEU A 194 -24.48 -14.11 -5.60
N THR A 195 -23.47 -14.26 -4.73
CA THR A 195 -22.19 -14.88 -5.09
C THR A 195 -21.99 -16.31 -4.59
N LYS A 196 -22.81 -16.80 -3.64
CA LYS A 196 -22.62 -18.10 -2.96
C LYS A 196 -22.40 -19.33 -3.86
N ASP A 197 -22.98 -19.35 -5.07
CA ASP A 197 -22.94 -20.48 -6.00
C ASP A 197 -22.11 -20.17 -7.26
N LEU A 198 -21.27 -19.13 -7.22
CA LEU A 198 -20.47 -18.70 -8.36
C LEU A 198 -19.01 -19.12 -8.18
N ASP A 199 -18.52 -19.94 -9.11
CA ASP A 199 -17.12 -20.37 -9.13
C ASP A 199 -16.20 -19.30 -9.74
N GLY A 200 -15.01 -19.14 -9.15
CA GLY A 200 -13.94 -18.28 -9.68
C GLY A 200 -14.26 -16.78 -9.64
N ILE A 201 -15.22 -16.39 -8.80
CA ILE A 201 -15.56 -14.98 -8.61
C ILE A 201 -14.64 -14.31 -7.61
N ASN A 202 -14.19 -13.11 -7.96
CA ASN A 202 -13.60 -12.17 -7.02
C ASN A 202 -14.61 -11.04 -6.75
N VAL A 203 -14.86 -10.72 -5.49
CA VAL A 203 -15.90 -9.76 -5.11
C VAL A 203 -15.47 -8.96 -3.88
N LEU A 204 -15.84 -7.68 -3.85
CA LEU A 204 -15.68 -6.81 -2.69
C LEU A 204 -16.89 -6.92 -1.76
N GLY A 205 -16.63 -6.96 -0.46
CA GLY A 205 -17.65 -6.69 0.55
C GLY A 205 -17.98 -5.20 0.59
N ASN A 206 -19.14 -4.85 1.15
CA ASN A 206 -19.56 -3.46 1.28
C ASN A 206 -20.24 -3.21 2.63
N TYR A 207 -19.79 -2.17 3.32
CA TYR A 207 -20.48 -1.60 4.47
C TYR A 207 -20.35 -0.07 4.48
N GLN A 208 -21.50 0.60 4.40
CA GLN A 208 -21.59 2.06 4.45
C GLN A 208 -22.44 2.47 5.65
N GLY A 209 -21.82 3.09 6.67
CA GLY A 209 -22.54 3.42 7.91
C GLY A 209 -21.65 3.98 9.01
N ASN A 210 -22.21 4.05 10.23
CA ASN A 210 -21.49 4.53 11.42
C ASN A 210 -21.85 3.74 12.68
N ILE A 211 -22.33 2.50 12.54
CA ILE A 211 -22.79 1.67 13.66
C ILE A 211 -21.84 0.49 13.82
N ILE A 212 -21.06 0.48 14.90
CA ILE A 212 -19.94 -0.47 15.09
C ILE A 212 -20.39 -1.93 15.11
N PHE A 213 -21.56 -2.23 15.67
CA PHE A 213 -22.11 -3.59 15.71
C PHE A 213 -22.51 -4.08 14.33
N LEU A 214 -23.07 -3.21 13.48
CA LEU A 214 -23.43 -3.57 12.12
C LEU A 214 -22.18 -3.72 11.25
N ALA A 215 -21.17 -2.84 11.43
CA ALA A 215 -19.88 -2.96 10.77
C ALA A 215 -19.20 -4.29 11.12
N THR A 216 -19.14 -4.62 12.42
CA THR A 216 -18.58 -5.89 12.91
C THR A 216 -19.34 -7.10 12.36
N SER A 217 -20.67 -7.01 12.26
CA SER A 217 -21.51 -8.06 11.68
C SER A 217 -21.23 -8.26 10.19
N ALA A 218 -21.13 -7.17 9.42
CA ALA A 218 -20.77 -7.20 8.00
C ALA A 218 -19.38 -7.82 7.79
N VAL A 219 -18.39 -7.42 8.60
CA VAL A 219 -17.04 -7.99 8.58
C VAL A 219 -17.07 -9.50 8.81
N LYS A 220 -17.79 -9.96 9.83
CA LYS A 220 -17.94 -11.39 10.12
C LYS A 220 -18.59 -12.15 8.96
N GLU A 221 -19.67 -11.59 8.40
CA GLU A 221 -20.42 -12.18 7.30
C GLU A 221 -19.56 -12.30 6.03
N CYS A 222 -18.82 -11.25 5.66
CA CYS A 222 -17.90 -11.29 4.52
C CYS A 222 -16.84 -12.38 4.70
N PHE A 223 -16.12 -12.37 5.83
CA PHE A 223 -15.01 -13.30 6.04
C PHE A 223 -15.44 -14.77 6.15
N SER A 224 -16.62 -15.05 6.70
CA SER A 224 -17.15 -16.43 6.72
C SER A 224 -17.55 -16.95 5.35
N ASN A 225 -17.72 -16.06 4.36
CA ASN A 225 -18.09 -16.39 2.99
C ASN A 225 -16.93 -16.13 1.99
N GLY A 226 -15.68 -16.04 2.47
CA GLY A 226 -14.50 -15.91 1.61
C GLY A 226 -14.31 -14.53 0.97
N ILE A 227 -14.97 -13.49 1.45
CA ILE A 227 -14.83 -12.11 0.95
C ILE A 227 -13.86 -11.34 1.85
N TYR A 228 -12.60 -11.20 1.46
CA TYR A 228 -11.55 -10.69 2.36
C TYR A 228 -11.22 -9.20 2.23
N THR A 229 -11.70 -8.53 1.19
CA THR A 229 -11.62 -7.08 1.06
C THR A 229 -13.01 -6.48 1.15
N ILE A 230 -13.16 -5.48 2.02
CA ILE A 230 -14.45 -4.87 2.31
C ILE A 230 -14.30 -3.35 2.16
N GLU A 231 -15.12 -2.75 1.31
CA GLU A 231 -15.28 -1.31 1.28
C GLU A 231 -16.03 -0.85 2.53
N MET A 232 -15.37 -0.04 3.34
CA MET A 232 -15.86 0.51 4.59
C MET A 232 -15.92 2.03 4.47
N GLY A 233 -17.12 2.61 4.54
CA GLY A 233 -17.27 4.06 4.42
C GLY A 233 -18.23 4.67 5.43
N SER A 234 -17.88 5.85 5.91
CA SER A 234 -18.67 6.69 6.80
C SER A 234 -18.49 8.17 6.47
N THR A 235 -19.57 8.95 6.52
CA THR A 235 -19.50 10.42 6.43
C THR A 235 -18.98 11.05 7.73
N ASN A 236 -18.94 10.31 8.83
CA ASN A 236 -18.45 10.78 10.12
C ASN A 236 -16.93 10.54 10.23
N GLY A 237 -16.11 11.59 10.20
CA GLY A 237 -14.64 11.49 10.33
C GLY A 237 -14.14 10.87 11.64
N ASN A 238 -14.91 11.03 12.71
CA ASN A 238 -14.66 10.39 14.01
C ASN A 238 -15.49 9.10 14.16
N GLY A 239 -15.94 8.55 13.04
CA GLY A 239 -16.79 7.37 13.00
C GLY A 239 -16.05 6.14 13.50
N VAL A 240 -16.81 5.21 14.05
CA VAL A 240 -16.32 3.93 14.60
C VAL A 240 -15.64 3.04 13.55
N LEU A 241 -15.74 3.38 12.27
CA LEU A 241 -15.07 2.69 11.16
C LEU A 241 -13.58 3.01 11.05
N TYR A 242 -13.13 4.06 11.72
CA TYR A 242 -11.77 4.58 11.67
C TYR A 242 -11.00 4.27 12.97
N ASP A 243 -11.58 3.41 13.82
CA ASP A 243 -11.08 3.08 15.16
C ASP A 243 -10.40 1.70 15.18
N ASN A 244 -9.33 1.61 15.97
CA ASN A 244 -8.53 0.39 16.18
C ASN A 244 -9.37 -0.80 16.64
N PHE A 245 -10.46 -0.57 17.38
CA PHE A 245 -11.38 -1.63 17.79
C PHE A 245 -11.92 -2.39 16.60
N LEU A 246 -12.31 -1.72 15.50
CA LEU A 246 -12.77 -2.38 14.28
C LEU A 246 -11.60 -2.94 13.49
N MET A 247 -10.58 -2.11 13.28
CA MET A 247 -9.48 -2.35 12.33
C MET A 247 -8.62 -3.55 12.71
N LYS A 248 -8.52 -3.92 13.99
CA LYS A 248 -7.88 -5.17 14.44
C LYS A 248 -8.48 -6.47 13.87
N ARG A 249 -9.63 -6.41 13.18
CA ARG A 249 -10.23 -7.55 12.46
C ARG A 249 -9.67 -7.73 11.06
N PHE A 250 -9.05 -6.70 10.49
CA PHE A 250 -8.42 -6.70 9.18
C PHE A 250 -6.92 -6.98 9.37
N VAL A 251 -6.61 -8.26 9.59
CA VAL A 251 -5.24 -8.74 9.84
C VAL A 251 -4.86 -9.85 8.88
N GLY A 252 -3.57 -9.94 8.59
CA GLY A 252 -3.04 -10.86 7.59
C GLY A 252 -3.63 -10.57 6.21
N ASN A 253 -4.37 -11.53 5.68
CA ASN A 253 -4.91 -11.51 4.34
C ASN A 253 -6.26 -10.75 4.22
N LYS A 254 -6.59 -9.84 5.15
CA LYS A 254 -7.91 -9.15 5.19
C LYS A 254 -7.70 -7.66 5.07
N ARG A 255 -8.47 -7.00 4.21
CA ARG A 255 -8.24 -5.58 3.88
C ARG A 255 -9.49 -4.73 4.04
N ALA A 256 -9.29 -3.56 4.63
CA ALA A 256 -10.26 -2.49 4.58
C ALA A 256 -9.97 -1.62 3.35
N MET A 257 -10.99 -1.42 2.53
CA MET A 257 -11.00 -0.51 1.40
C MET A 257 -11.76 0.75 1.74
N VAL A 258 -11.29 1.90 1.24
CA VAL A 258 -12.00 3.18 1.30
C VAL A 258 -12.01 3.82 -0.10
N SER A 259 -13.11 4.49 -0.42
CA SER A 259 -13.24 5.30 -1.62
C SER A 259 -13.22 6.77 -1.23
N MET A 260 -12.28 7.52 -1.80
CA MET A 260 -12.13 8.96 -1.54
C MET A 260 -13.19 9.80 -2.26
N VAL A 261 -13.82 9.22 -3.28
CA VAL A 261 -14.66 9.91 -4.27
C VAL A 261 -16.15 9.86 -3.95
N ASN A 262 -16.59 8.97 -3.04
CA ASN A 262 -18.00 8.78 -2.71
C ASN A 262 -18.49 9.64 -1.53
N GLY A 263 -17.63 10.50 -0.96
CA GLY A 263 -17.93 11.35 0.19
C GLY A 263 -18.03 10.63 1.54
N ARG A 264 -17.63 9.36 1.62
CA ARG A 264 -17.72 8.50 2.81
C ARG A 264 -16.35 8.09 3.34
N CYS A 265 -15.32 8.88 3.07
CA CYS A 265 -13.99 8.81 3.67
C CYS A 265 -13.86 9.65 4.95
N GLY A 266 -14.97 10.05 5.59
CA GLY A 266 -14.95 10.77 6.86
C GLY A 266 -14.53 12.24 6.73
N LYS A 267 -14.88 12.90 5.62
CA LYS A 267 -14.52 14.30 5.29
C LYS A 267 -13.04 14.52 5.01
N ARG A 268 -12.26 13.46 4.81
CA ARG A 268 -10.87 13.57 4.36
C ARG A 268 -10.83 14.05 2.93
N ALA A 269 -9.83 14.87 2.62
CA ALA A 269 -9.57 15.29 1.25
C ALA A 269 -8.91 14.14 0.49
N ASP A 270 -9.18 14.04 -0.82
CA ASP A 270 -8.50 13.10 -1.70
C ASP A 270 -7.10 13.63 -2.04
N ASN A 271 -6.20 13.50 -1.08
CA ASN A 271 -4.81 13.94 -1.17
C ASN A 271 -3.97 13.19 -0.13
N GLU A 272 -2.67 13.46 -0.15
CA GLU A 272 -1.68 12.87 0.74
C GLU A 272 -2.08 12.86 2.23
N THR A 273 -2.56 13.99 2.78
CA THR A 273 -2.95 14.05 4.20
C THR A 273 -4.13 13.14 4.50
N GLY A 274 -5.09 13.04 3.57
CA GLY A 274 -6.25 12.15 3.72
C GLY A 274 -5.86 10.68 3.61
N TRP A 275 -5.02 10.32 2.64
CA TRP A 275 -4.54 8.94 2.46
C TRP A 275 -3.71 8.49 3.65
N ASP A 276 -2.79 9.34 4.12
CA ASP A 276 -1.92 9.04 5.25
C ASP A 276 -2.71 8.77 6.55
N ASP A 277 -3.73 9.58 6.85
CA ASP A 277 -4.60 9.34 8.01
C ASP A 277 -5.45 8.07 7.83
N LEU A 278 -5.86 7.68 6.61
CA LEU A 278 -6.61 6.44 6.39
C LEU A 278 -5.71 5.20 6.54
N ILE A 279 -4.49 5.27 6.00
CA ILE A 279 -3.53 4.17 6.04
C ILE A 279 -3.07 3.92 7.48
N SER A 280 -2.77 4.98 8.24
CA SER A 280 -2.45 4.87 9.67
C SER A 280 -3.57 4.32 10.54
N ARG A 281 -4.79 4.25 10.00
CA ARG A 281 -5.94 3.59 10.65
C ARG A 281 -6.12 2.14 10.21
N GLY A 282 -5.28 1.64 9.31
CA GLY A 282 -5.30 0.26 8.83
C GLY A 282 -6.05 0.05 7.50
N TYR A 283 -6.43 1.11 6.79
CA TYR A 283 -6.92 0.97 5.42
C TYR A 283 -5.75 0.71 4.47
N SER A 284 -5.88 -0.31 3.62
CA SER A 284 -4.80 -0.68 2.71
C SER A 284 -5.22 -0.68 1.25
N VAL A 285 -6.50 -0.45 0.94
CA VAL A 285 -6.98 -0.29 -0.45
C VAL A 285 -7.66 1.07 -0.56
N ILE A 286 -7.21 1.91 -1.49
CA ILE A 286 -7.73 3.27 -1.66
C ILE A 286 -8.14 3.45 -3.11
N GLU A 287 -9.41 3.81 -3.33
CA GLU A 287 -9.90 4.35 -4.60
C GLU A 287 -9.83 5.88 -4.57
N THR A 288 -9.23 6.48 -5.59
CA THR A 288 -8.92 7.92 -5.69
C THR A 288 -9.11 8.44 -7.11
N ASP A 289 -9.41 9.73 -7.22
CA ASP A 289 -9.37 10.47 -8.49
C ASP A 289 -7.92 10.90 -8.86
N PHE A 290 -6.96 10.78 -7.93
CA PHE A 290 -5.55 11.20 -8.09
C PHE A 290 -4.57 10.00 -7.98
N PRO A 291 -4.66 9.00 -8.88
CA PRO A 291 -3.89 7.76 -8.76
C PRO A 291 -2.38 7.95 -8.95
N ALA A 292 -1.95 8.94 -9.73
CA ALA A 292 -0.52 9.25 -9.91
C ALA A 292 0.10 9.72 -8.59
N GLU A 293 -0.56 10.66 -7.92
CA GLU A 293 -0.13 11.22 -6.65
C GLU A 293 -0.18 10.19 -5.51
N LEU A 294 -1.21 9.35 -5.47
CA LEU A 294 -1.27 8.25 -4.49
C LEU A 294 -0.15 7.23 -4.74
N THR A 295 0.14 6.90 -6.01
CA THR A 295 1.24 5.99 -6.35
C THR A 295 2.59 6.56 -5.94
N GLU A 296 2.81 7.87 -6.13
CA GLU A 296 4.01 8.55 -5.65
C GLU A 296 4.09 8.56 -4.12
N TYR A 297 2.96 8.78 -3.44
CA TYR A 297 2.88 8.64 -1.98
C TYR A 297 3.25 7.22 -1.51
N ILE A 298 2.82 6.17 -2.21
CA ILE A 298 3.18 4.79 -1.87
C ILE A 298 4.69 4.59 -2.07
N ARG A 299 5.25 5.02 -3.21
CA ARG A 299 6.70 4.87 -3.51
C ARG A 299 7.61 5.54 -2.48
N LYS A 300 7.27 6.76 -2.05
CA LYS A 300 8.05 7.44 -1.01
C LYS A 300 7.89 6.77 0.35
N THR A 301 6.73 6.17 0.64
CA THR A 301 6.47 5.41 1.86
C THR A 301 7.33 4.14 1.88
N ASP A 302 7.36 3.40 0.78
CA ASP A 302 8.23 2.22 0.63
C ASP A 302 9.71 2.59 0.78
N SER A 303 10.12 3.73 0.20
CA SER A 303 11.49 4.24 0.35
C SER A 303 11.83 4.59 1.80
N ALA A 304 10.90 5.22 2.53
CA ALA A 304 11.06 5.52 3.95
C ALA A 304 11.11 4.25 4.81
N ALA A 305 10.36 3.20 4.45
CA ALA A 305 10.37 1.91 5.13
C ALA A 305 11.73 1.21 4.98
N ILE A 306 12.31 1.22 3.77
CA ILE A 306 13.67 0.72 3.50
C ILE A 306 14.69 1.49 4.34
N ASP A 307 14.54 2.81 4.48
CA ASP A 307 15.43 3.58 5.34
C ASP A 307 15.25 3.24 6.81
N LEU A 308 14.03 3.08 7.32
CA LEU A 308 13.76 2.63 8.68
C LEU A 308 14.39 1.25 8.96
N GLU A 309 14.30 0.31 8.01
CA GLU A 309 14.89 -1.03 8.12
C GLU A 309 16.40 -0.96 8.34
N LYS A 310 17.12 -0.06 7.65
CA LYS A 310 18.56 0.16 7.88
C LYS A 310 18.88 0.61 9.31
N TYR A 311 18.04 1.48 9.89
CA TYR A 311 18.22 1.91 11.28
C TYR A 311 17.92 0.77 12.26
N VAL A 312 16.87 -0.01 11.99
CA VAL A 312 16.55 -1.20 12.77
C VAL A 312 17.73 -2.16 12.75
N ASP A 313 18.29 -2.47 11.58
CA ASP A 313 19.44 -3.37 11.44
C ASP A 313 20.70 -2.84 12.13
N LEU A 314 20.97 -1.54 12.01
CA LEU A 314 22.12 -0.89 12.64
C LEU A 314 22.04 -0.95 14.17
N TYR A 315 20.84 -0.78 14.71
CA TYR A 315 20.60 -0.69 16.14
C TYR A 315 20.24 -2.05 16.77
N ASP A 316 19.94 -3.05 15.95
CA ASP A 316 19.68 -4.40 16.44
C ASP A 316 20.95 -4.99 17.05
N GLY A 317 20.83 -5.48 18.28
CA GLY A 317 21.95 -6.10 18.99
C GLY A 317 22.94 -5.12 19.66
N ILE A 318 22.60 -3.83 19.79
CA ILE A 318 23.33 -2.94 20.71
C ILE A 318 23.33 -3.56 22.12
N ASP A 319 24.50 -3.65 22.75
CA ASP A 319 24.62 -4.08 24.15
C ASP A 319 24.09 -2.99 25.07
N LEU A 320 22.90 -3.22 25.64
CA LEU A 320 22.24 -2.25 26.52
C LEU A 320 22.72 -2.32 27.97
N SER A 321 23.54 -3.31 28.34
CA SER A 321 24.03 -3.50 29.71
C SER A 321 24.77 -2.30 30.35
N PRO A 322 25.42 -1.40 29.59
CA PRO A 322 26.05 -0.20 30.14
C PRO A 322 25.08 0.93 30.50
N TYR A 323 23.85 0.92 30.00
CA TYR A 323 22.92 2.04 30.09
C TYR A 323 21.98 1.94 31.29
N ASN A 324 21.37 3.05 31.70
CA ASN A 324 20.36 3.02 32.76
C ASN A 324 19.04 2.40 32.27
N THR A 325 18.24 1.92 33.22
CA THR A 325 16.97 1.23 32.95
C THR A 325 15.96 2.08 32.18
N GLU A 326 15.98 3.41 32.36
CA GLU A 326 15.02 4.32 31.72
C GLU A 326 15.29 4.43 30.22
N SER A 327 16.52 4.82 29.85
CA SER A 327 16.93 4.91 28.44
C SER A 327 16.96 3.54 27.73
N GLU A 328 17.30 2.46 28.43
CA GLU A 328 17.19 1.08 27.91
C GLU A 328 15.75 0.76 27.51
N LYS A 329 14.77 1.09 28.36
CA LYS A 329 13.36 0.81 28.12
C LYS A 329 12.81 1.64 26.96
N GLU A 330 13.15 2.92 26.90
CA GLU A 330 12.75 3.81 25.81
C GLU A 330 13.29 3.33 24.47
N PHE A 331 14.59 3.03 24.39
CA PHE A 331 15.22 2.49 23.19
C PHE A 331 14.61 1.15 22.76
N SER A 332 14.44 0.20 23.70
CA SER A 332 13.86 -1.11 23.39
C SER A 332 12.42 -1.00 22.89
N SER A 333 11.64 -0.06 23.47
CA SER A 333 10.28 0.21 23.03
C SER A 333 10.25 0.83 21.63
N ALA A 334 11.14 1.78 21.33
CA ALA A 334 11.23 2.41 20.02
C ALA A 334 11.68 1.41 18.94
N LEU A 335 12.67 0.57 19.24
CA LEU A 335 13.13 -0.49 18.33
C LEU A 335 12.04 -1.52 18.06
N SER A 336 11.32 -1.95 19.09
CA SER A 336 10.18 -2.87 18.92
C SER A 336 9.05 -2.25 18.10
N GLY A 337 8.76 -0.96 18.31
CA GLY A 337 7.77 -0.22 17.53
C GLY A 337 8.15 -0.14 16.05
N ALA A 338 9.40 0.27 15.76
CA ALA A 338 9.94 0.30 14.40
C ALA A 338 9.86 -1.06 13.70
N LYS A 339 10.28 -2.14 14.37
CA LYS A 339 10.19 -3.52 13.84
C LYS A 339 8.77 -3.94 13.51
N SER A 340 7.77 -3.47 14.28
CA SER A 340 6.37 -3.86 14.08
C SER A 340 5.71 -3.23 12.84
N LEU A 341 6.27 -2.13 12.32
CA LEU A 341 5.77 -1.47 11.11
C LEU A 341 6.31 -2.12 9.83
N LEU A 342 7.54 -2.64 9.87
CA LEU A 342 8.18 -3.27 8.72
C LEU A 342 7.40 -4.54 8.29
N GLY A 343 7.14 -4.68 6.98
CA GLY A 343 6.41 -5.81 6.42
C GLY A 343 4.88 -5.72 6.56
N THR A 344 4.34 -4.56 6.93
CA THR A 344 2.88 -4.31 6.95
C THR A 344 2.53 -3.01 6.22
N PRO A 345 1.32 -2.89 5.64
CA PRO A 345 0.84 -1.61 5.12
C PRO A 345 0.81 -0.58 6.26
N CYS A 346 1.60 0.48 6.14
CA CYS A 346 1.69 1.57 7.11
C CYS A 346 1.83 2.91 6.38
N SER A 347 1.50 4.00 7.07
CA SER A 347 1.55 5.34 6.48
C SER A 347 2.97 5.90 6.47
N PHE A 348 3.21 6.89 5.61
CA PHE A 348 4.45 7.66 5.59
C PHE A 348 4.73 8.29 6.97
N SER A 349 3.72 8.90 7.60
CA SER A 349 3.88 9.50 8.93
C SER A 349 4.31 8.48 9.98
N GLU A 350 3.66 7.31 10.06
CA GLU A 350 4.01 6.24 11.00
C GLU A 350 5.46 5.80 10.85
N ILE A 351 5.91 5.58 9.61
CA ILE A 351 7.31 5.19 9.33
C ILE A 351 8.29 6.28 9.75
N THR A 352 8.02 7.52 9.37
CA THR A 352 8.95 8.63 9.68
C THR A 352 8.99 8.97 11.16
N ASP A 353 7.86 8.87 11.87
CA ASP A 353 7.78 9.04 13.32
C ASP A 353 8.49 7.92 14.04
N ALA A 354 8.30 6.66 13.64
CA ALA A 354 9.02 5.52 14.21
C ALA A 354 10.53 5.62 14.01
N ARG A 355 10.98 6.05 12.82
CA ARG A 355 12.40 6.30 12.54
C ARG A 355 12.95 7.39 13.46
N SER A 356 12.24 8.51 13.56
CA SER A 356 12.65 9.65 14.39
C SER A 356 12.69 9.29 15.88
N ALA A 357 11.70 8.53 16.36
CA ALA A 357 11.64 8.03 17.73
C ALA A 357 12.78 7.05 18.02
N LEU A 358 13.05 6.11 17.12
CA LEU A 358 14.15 5.16 17.25
C LEU A 358 15.51 5.87 17.31
N GLN A 359 15.76 6.82 16.41
CA GLN A 359 16.99 7.60 16.41
C GLN A 359 17.13 8.45 17.68
N SER A 360 16.05 9.13 18.09
CA SER A 360 16.07 9.96 19.31
C SER A 360 16.32 9.12 20.56
N ALA A 361 15.73 7.92 20.65
CA ALA A 361 15.93 7.02 21.77
C ALA A 361 17.36 6.45 21.81
N HIS A 362 17.94 6.16 20.64
CA HIS A 362 19.35 5.78 20.53
C HIS A 362 20.28 6.90 21.00
N ASP A 363 20.07 8.13 20.52
CA ASP A 363 20.91 9.28 20.86
C ASP A 363 20.77 9.70 22.34
N SER A 364 19.67 9.32 22.98
CA SER A 364 19.39 9.57 24.40
C SER A 364 19.87 8.46 25.34
N LEU A 365 20.53 7.42 24.81
CA LEU A 365 21.12 6.35 25.62
C LEU A 365 22.14 6.92 26.60
N THR A 366 21.86 6.78 27.90
CA THR A 366 22.67 7.35 28.97
C THR A 366 23.27 6.25 29.83
N VAL A 367 24.61 6.25 29.94
CA VAL A 367 25.35 5.28 30.76
C VAL A 367 24.83 5.40 32.20
N GLY A 368 24.37 4.29 32.77
CA GLY A 368 23.86 4.30 34.14
C GLY A 368 24.97 4.58 35.15
N GLU A 369 24.60 5.10 36.32
CA GLU A 369 25.50 5.02 37.48
C GLU A 369 25.92 3.57 37.61
N LYS A 370 27.22 3.30 37.39
CA LYS A 370 27.80 1.95 37.38
C LYS A 370 27.06 1.08 38.39
N LYS A 371 26.30 0.08 37.94
CA LYS A 371 26.03 -1.09 38.79
C LYS A 371 27.41 -1.49 39.27
N ASN A 372 27.69 -1.27 40.55
CA ASN A 372 28.97 -1.57 41.16
C ASN A 372 29.29 -3.02 40.80
N VAL A 373 30.10 -3.22 39.75
CA VAL A 373 30.73 -4.50 39.50
C VAL A 373 31.67 -4.61 40.67
N THR A 374 31.16 -5.22 41.74
CA THR A 374 31.95 -5.55 42.90
C THR A 374 32.91 -6.60 42.39
N LEU A 375 34.07 -6.17 41.92
CA LEU A 375 35.20 -7.04 41.64
C LEU A 375 35.55 -7.71 42.96
N LYS A 376 34.89 -8.82 43.27
CA LYS A 376 35.26 -9.71 44.35
C LYS A 376 36.56 -10.38 43.95
N PHE A 377 37.68 -9.66 44.08
CA PHE A 377 38.97 -10.30 44.15
C PHE A 377 38.97 -11.17 45.41
N LYS A 378 38.75 -12.47 45.24
CA LYS A 378 39.04 -13.46 46.28
C LYS A 378 40.55 -13.50 46.46
N PHE A 379 41.06 -12.70 47.39
CA PHE A 379 42.41 -12.87 47.91
C PHE A 379 42.41 -14.15 48.75
N THR A 380 42.86 -15.26 48.18
CA THR A 380 43.22 -16.43 48.97
C THR A 380 44.54 -16.14 49.70
N PRO A 381 44.73 -16.62 50.94
CA PRO A 381 45.98 -16.44 51.68
C PRO A 381 47.22 -16.80 50.86
N GLY A 382 47.13 -17.85 50.01
CA GLY A 382 48.21 -18.25 49.11
C GLY A 382 48.61 -17.20 48.07
N ARG A 383 47.68 -16.38 47.56
CA ARG A 383 48.00 -15.30 46.61
C ARG A 383 48.68 -14.12 47.28
N ILE A 384 48.29 -13.80 48.52
CA ILE A 384 48.96 -12.76 49.32
C ILE A 384 50.38 -13.20 49.64
N ILE A 385 50.56 -14.46 50.07
CA ILE A 385 51.89 -15.03 50.36
C ILE A 385 52.76 -15.01 49.11
N ALA A 386 52.24 -15.38 47.94
CA ALA A 386 52.99 -15.35 46.68
C ALA A 386 53.48 -13.93 46.32
N VAL A 387 52.63 -12.92 46.47
CA VAL A 387 53.02 -11.52 46.19
C VAL A 387 54.08 -11.03 47.18
N VAL A 388 53.95 -11.34 48.46
CA VAL A 388 54.94 -10.99 49.49
C VAL A 388 56.28 -11.69 49.22
N LEU A 389 56.27 -12.97 48.85
CA LEU A 389 57.49 -13.73 48.51
C LEU A 389 58.16 -13.19 47.25
N CYS A 390 57.40 -12.86 46.20
CA CYS A 390 57.95 -12.22 44.99
C CYS A 390 58.57 -10.85 45.31
N GLY A 391 57.90 -10.05 46.15
CA GLY A 391 58.43 -8.78 46.62
C GLY A 391 59.74 -8.95 47.38
N ALA A 392 59.80 -9.88 48.34
CA ALA A 392 60.98 -10.19 49.13
C ALA A 392 62.15 -10.73 48.27
N ALA A 393 61.87 -11.60 47.31
CA ALA A 393 62.88 -12.12 46.38
C ALA A 393 63.46 -10.99 45.50
N PHE A 394 62.63 -10.02 45.10
CA PHE A 394 63.06 -8.87 44.33
C PHE A 394 63.96 -7.93 45.15
N THR A 395 63.63 -7.67 46.43
CA THR A 395 64.48 -6.89 47.35
C THR A 395 65.79 -7.59 47.67
N VAL A 396 65.77 -8.91 47.91
CA VAL A 396 67.00 -9.69 48.14
C VAL A 396 67.88 -9.72 46.88
N GLY A 397 67.28 -9.91 45.71
CA GLY A 397 68.00 -9.89 44.43
C GLY A 397 68.65 -8.53 44.14
N THR A 398 67.93 -7.44 44.41
CA THR A 398 68.48 -6.07 44.24
C THR A 398 69.59 -5.78 45.25
N LEU A 399 69.44 -6.17 46.52
CA LEU A 399 70.49 -6.03 47.53
C LEU A 399 71.75 -6.86 47.20
N TYR A 400 71.58 -8.09 46.69
CA TYR A 400 72.69 -8.94 46.25
C TYR A 400 73.46 -8.31 45.08
N LEU A 401 72.75 -7.77 44.08
CA LEU A 401 73.36 -7.09 42.94
C LEU A 401 74.09 -5.80 43.35
N ILE A 402 73.57 -5.07 44.34
CA ILE A 402 74.22 -3.87 44.90
C ILE A 402 75.48 -4.26 45.69
N GLY A 403 75.45 -5.36 46.44
CA GLY A 403 76.60 -5.87 47.18
C GLY A 403 77.76 -6.29 46.27
N LYS A 404 77.45 -7.00 45.17
CA LYS A 404 78.47 -7.45 44.20
C LYS A 404 79.18 -6.31 43.45
N ARG A 405 78.57 -5.12 43.40
CA ARG A 405 79.14 -3.91 42.77
C ARG A 405 80.16 -3.18 43.66
N LYS A 406 80.26 -3.52 44.95
CA LYS A 406 81.23 -2.91 45.88
C LYS A 406 82.54 -3.68 45.99
N GLU A 407 82.64 -4.87 45.40
CA GLU A 407 83.84 -5.72 45.40
C GLU A 407 84.52 -5.83 44.02
N SER A 408 84.14 -4.99 43.04
CA SER A 408 84.78 -4.92 41.71
C SER A 408 85.62 -3.67 41.53
#